data_AF-A0A2V8AFG7-F1
#
_entry.id   AF-A0A2V8AFG7-F1
#
_cell.length_a   1.000
_cell.length_b   1.000
_cell.length_c   1.000
_cell.angle_alpha   90.00
_cell.angle_beta   90.00
_cell.angle_gamma   90.00
#
_symmetry.space_group_name_H-M   'P 1'
#
loop_
_entity.id
_entity.type
_entity.pdbx_description
1 polymer ?
#
loop_
_entity_poly.entity_id
_entity_poly.type
_entity_poly.pdbx_seq_one_letter_code
_entity_poly.pdbx_strand_id
1 'polypeptide(L)'
;MVPAPPMTMVRLGFRQTWIDAAAMELERTRARFERDHAVVLPDLLEPDVLAFAQRQVELDGFEERVHDQLSSRPVDLRLKPGVASAVFMLLTNDEQFLEFVRCVTGLRDIRSFRGVVHRRVPNAGHDDAWHNDLVDGRLAVLSINLSSEPYDGGVLQIRELPSGRIVYEFANTRPGDAVLFALGDGLQHRVTPPEGRVARTVCAGWFRDQAVRPSVGLADSGY
;
A
#
# COMPACT_ATOMS: atom_id res chain seq x y z
N MET A 1 -4.04 7.19 29.18
CA MET A 1 -2.90 7.79 28.47
C MET A 1 -3.28 7.84 27.00
N VAL A 2 -3.56 9.04 26.46
CA VAL A 2 -3.88 9.19 25.04
C VAL A 2 -2.59 8.92 24.27
N PRO A 3 -2.55 7.99 23.30
CA PRO A 3 -1.36 7.81 22.48
C PRO A 3 -1.05 9.14 21.79
N ALA A 4 0.22 9.57 21.83
CA ALA A 4 0.65 10.74 21.08
C ALA A 4 0.22 10.58 19.61
N PRO A 5 -0.25 11.64 18.94
CA PRO A 5 -0.58 11.55 17.53
C PRO A 5 0.63 11.00 16.77
N PRO A 6 0.41 10.08 15.81
CA PRO A 6 1.52 9.50 15.07
C PRO A 6 2.25 10.63 14.35
N MET A 7 3.55 10.75 14.62
CA MET A 7 4.39 11.80 14.04
C MET A 7 4.67 11.47 12.57
N THR A 8 4.53 12.48 11.70
CA THR A 8 4.85 12.39 10.29
C THR A 8 6.37 12.37 10.11
N MET A 9 6.93 11.20 9.80
CA MET A 9 8.38 11.02 9.59
C MET A 9 8.81 11.24 8.14
N VAL A 10 7.91 10.99 7.20
CA VAL A 10 8.19 11.02 5.76
C VAL A 10 6.98 11.54 5.00
N ARG A 11 7.21 12.37 3.98
CA ARG A 11 6.17 12.85 3.06
C ARG A 11 6.67 12.86 1.63
N LEU A 12 5.81 12.42 0.71
CA LEU A 12 6.02 12.46 -0.72
C LEU A 12 5.39 13.74 -1.27
N GLY A 13 6.24 14.65 -1.74
CA GLY A 13 5.86 15.91 -2.38
C GLY A 13 6.23 15.92 -3.85
N PHE A 14 5.63 16.84 -4.63
CA PHE A 14 5.97 17.01 -6.05
C PHE A 14 7.40 17.46 -6.30
N ARG A 15 7.99 18.17 -5.33
CA ARG A 15 9.34 18.74 -5.46
C ARG A 15 10.41 17.82 -4.90
N GLN A 16 10.10 17.15 -3.80
CA GLN A 16 11.01 16.25 -3.09
C GLN A 16 10.25 15.36 -2.11
N THR A 17 10.90 14.27 -1.72
CA THR A 17 10.56 13.55 -0.50
C THR A 17 11.11 14.34 0.70
N TRP A 18 10.28 14.54 1.72
CA TRP A 18 10.71 15.10 3.00
C TRP A 18 10.86 13.98 4.01
N ILE A 19 12.01 13.95 4.71
CA ILE A 19 12.24 13.06 5.84
C ILE A 19 12.53 13.94 7.05
N ASP A 20 11.64 13.89 8.03
CA ASP A 20 11.75 14.60 9.31
C ASP A 20 11.66 13.57 10.44
N ALA A 21 12.69 12.74 10.54
CA ALA A 21 12.77 11.68 11.53
C ALA A 21 14.15 11.68 12.17
N ALA A 22 14.21 11.87 13.49
CA ALA A 22 15.44 11.70 14.23
C ALA A 22 15.87 10.22 14.19
N ALA A 23 17.19 9.95 14.30
CA ALA A 23 17.71 8.57 14.28
C ALA A 23 17.04 7.66 15.32
N MET A 24 16.73 8.19 16.51
CA MET A 24 16.00 7.46 17.55
C MET A 24 14.55 7.13 17.16
N GLU A 25 13.89 7.97 16.38
CA GLU A 25 12.53 7.73 15.89
C GLU A 25 12.53 6.67 14.79
N LEU A 26 13.49 6.73 13.86
CA LEU A 26 13.69 5.69 12.86
C LEU A 26 13.93 4.32 13.52
N GLU A 27 14.77 4.25 14.55
CA GLU A 27 15.02 3.00 15.28
C GLU A 27 13.77 2.49 16.00
N ARG A 28 12.99 3.38 16.63
CA ARG A 28 11.71 3.01 17.25
C ARG A 28 10.71 2.50 16.22
N THR A 29 10.64 3.13 15.06
CA THR A 29 9.75 2.72 13.96
C THR A 29 10.18 1.38 13.40
N ARG A 30 11.49 1.14 13.23
CA ARG A 30 12.02 -0.16 12.85
C ARG A 30 11.65 -1.24 13.86
N ALA A 31 11.86 -1.00 15.15
CA ALA A 31 11.50 -1.96 16.20
C ALA A 31 9.98 -2.23 16.24
N ARG A 32 9.14 -1.26 15.87
CA ARG A 32 7.69 -1.47 15.68
C ARG A 32 7.40 -2.33 14.46
N PHE A 33 8.05 -2.06 13.33
CA PHE A 33 7.91 -2.88 12.12
C PHE A 33 8.29 -4.34 12.38
N GLU A 34 9.39 -4.58 13.08
CA GLU A 34 9.85 -5.93 13.44
C GLU A 34 8.88 -6.64 14.39
N ARG A 35 8.34 -5.93 15.40
CA ARG A 35 7.44 -6.51 16.41
C ARG A 35 6.02 -6.72 15.91
N ASP A 36 5.46 -5.72 15.23
CA ASP A 36 4.04 -5.67 14.86
C ASP A 36 3.81 -6.11 13.41
N HIS A 37 4.88 -6.43 12.68
CA HIS A 37 4.90 -6.74 11.25
C HIS A 37 4.41 -5.59 10.35
N ALA A 38 4.15 -4.41 10.91
CA ALA A 38 3.62 -3.27 10.20
C ALA A 38 3.92 -1.94 10.91
N VAL A 39 3.97 -0.86 10.14
CA VAL A 39 3.98 0.52 10.64
C VAL A 39 3.06 1.39 9.80
N VAL A 40 2.47 2.39 10.44
CA VAL A 40 1.68 3.43 9.79
C VAL A 40 2.58 4.60 9.46
N LEU A 41 2.45 5.12 8.24
CA LEU A 41 3.08 6.33 7.76
C LEU A 41 1.98 7.40 7.61
N PRO A 42 1.72 8.19 8.66
CA PRO A 42 0.65 9.20 8.63
C PRO A 42 1.02 10.34 7.68
N ASP A 43 0.02 10.86 6.97
CA ASP A 43 0.15 11.99 6.05
C ASP A 43 1.31 11.81 5.03
N LEU A 44 1.53 10.56 4.58
CA LEU A 44 2.60 10.19 3.66
C LEU A 44 2.53 11.01 2.37
N LEU A 45 1.34 11.31 1.87
CA LEU A 45 1.19 12.23 0.74
C LEU A 45 1.05 13.68 1.25
N GLU A 46 1.79 14.60 0.62
CA GLU A 46 1.51 16.02 0.80
C GLU A 46 0.08 16.35 0.32
N PRO A 47 -0.59 17.38 0.88
CA PRO A 47 -2.02 17.59 0.61
C PRO A 47 -2.30 17.93 -0.86
N ASP A 48 -1.38 18.62 -1.53
CA ASP A 48 -1.46 18.95 -2.95
C ASP A 48 -1.23 17.72 -3.84
N VAL A 49 -0.30 16.84 -3.47
CA VAL A 49 -0.09 15.54 -4.12
C VAL A 49 -1.33 14.66 -3.98
N LEU A 50 -1.90 14.55 -2.78
CA LEU A 50 -3.13 13.79 -2.55
C LEU A 50 -4.29 14.34 -3.37
N ALA A 51 -4.53 15.65 -3.33
CA ALA A 51 -5.62 16.28 -4.06
C ALA A 51 -5.46 16.13 -5.58
N PHE A 52 -4.23 16.23 -6.08
CA PHE A 52 -3.93 15.97 -7.49
C PHE A 52 -4.19 14.50 -7.85
N ALA A 53 -3.68 13.56 -7.05
CA ALA A 53 -3.81 12.14 -7.32
C ALA A 53 -5.28 11.69 -7.30
N GLN A 54 -6.07 12.15 -6.33
CA GLN A 54 -7.52 11.89 -6.27
C GLN A 54 -8.24 12.36 -7.53
N ARG A 55 -7.92 13.58 -8.00
CA ARG A 55 -8.49 14.10 -9.25
C ARG A 55 -8.09 13.24 -10.45
N GLN A 56 -6.82 12.89 -10.57
CA GLN A 56 -6.33 12.10 -11.71
C GLN A 56 -6.88 10.66 -11.69
N VAL A 57 -7.06 10.07 -10.52
CA VAL A 57 -7.69 8.75 -10.37
C VAL A 57 -9.09 8.73 -10.97
N GLU A 58 -9.90 9.76 -10.73
CA GLU A 58 -11.23 9.84 -11.37
C GLU A 58 -11.15 10.11 -12.88
N LEU A 59 -10.17 10.89 -13.34
CA LEU A 59 -9.99 11.21 -14.76
C LEU A 59 -9.49 10.02 -15.59
N ASP A 60 -8.48 9.30 -15.07
CA ASP A 60 -7.92 8.09 -15.70
C ASP A 60 -8.99 6.97 -15.73
N GLY A 61 -9.81 6.90 -14.67
CA GLY A 61 -10.92 5.96 -14.55
C GLY A 61 -10.48 4.52 -14.32
N PHE A 62 -11.47 3.66 -14.09
CA PHE A 62 -11.25 2.25 -13.75
C PHE A 62 -11.74 1.33 -14.86
N GLU A 63 -11.13 0.15 -14.92
CA GLU A 63 -11.62 -0.99 -15.68
C GLU A 63 -11.84 -2.17 -14.73
N GLU A 64 -12.88 -2.95 -15.03
CA GLU A 64 -13.12 -4.21 -14.33
C GLU A 64 -12.11 -5.25 -14.78
N ARG A 65 -11.52 -5.95 -13.81
CA ARG A 65 -10.62 -7.07 -14.03
C ARG A 65 -11.22 -8.29 -13.35
N VAL A 66 -11.31 -9.37 -14.12
CA VAL A 66 -11.77 -10.67 -13.64
C VAL A 66 -10.58 -11.60 -13.59
N HIS A 67 -10.31 -12.17 -12.42
CA HIS A 67 -9.20 -13.11 -12.21
C HIS A 67 -9.64 -14.54 -12.55
N ASP A 68 -9.81 -14.82 -13.84
CA ASP A 68 -10.35 -16.09 -14.35
C ASP A 68 -9.52 -17.33 -13.96
N GLN A 69 -8.28 -17.14 -13.53
CA GLN A 69 -7.39 -18.23 -13.12
C GLN A 69 -7.65 -18.71 -11.69
N LEU A 70 -8.40 -17.95 -10.89
CA LEU A 70 -8.77 -18.32 -9.53
C LEU A 70 -10.17 -18.95 -9.53
N SER A 71 -10.36 -19.97 -8.71
CA SER A 71 -11.64 -20.70 -8.63
C SER A 71 -12.82 -19.81 -8.23
N SER A 72 -12.58 -18.77 -7.42
CA SER A 72 -13.57 -17.78 -7.02
C SER A 72 -13.81 -16.67 -8.04
N ARG A 73 -12.99 -16.59 -9.11
CA ARG A 73 -13.01 -15.54 -10.15
C ARG A 73 -13.27 -14.14 -9.58
N PRO A 74 -12.45 -13.69 -8.60
CA PRO A 74 -12.67 -12.40 -7.96
C PRO A 74 -12.60 -11.30 -9.01
N VAL A 75 -13.36 -10.24 -8.74
CA VAL A 75 -13.46 -9.06 -9.59
C VAL A 75 -12.83 -7.89 -8.85
N ASP A 76 -11.99 -7.11 -9.52
CA ASP A 76 -11.48 -5.84 -8.99
C ASP A 76 -11.60 -4.71 -10.00
N LEU A 77 -11.82 -3.49 -9.50
CA LEU A 77 -11.69 -2.29 -10.32
C LEU A 77 -10.25 -1.81 -10.26
N ARG A 78 -9.53 -1.98 -11.35
CA ARG A 78 -8.15 -1.52 -11.49
C ARG A 78 -8.13 -0.20 -12.26
N LEU A 79 -7.32 0.74 -11.80
CA LEU A 79 -7.12 2.00 -12.50
C LEU A 79 -6.50 1.72 -13.87
N LYS A 80 -7.01 2.39 -14.90
CA LYS A 80 -6.41 2.37 -16.24
C LYS A 80 -5.03 3.02 -16.21
N PRO A 81 -4.09 2.61 -17.07
CA PRO A 81 -2.81 3.29 -17.21
C PRO A 81 -3.03 4.77 -17.54
N GLY A 82 -2.38 5.65 -16.78
CA GLY A 82 -2.63 7.08 -16.85
C GLY A 82 -1.76 7.91 -15.91
N VAL A 83 -2.11 9.18 -15.75
CA VAL A 83 -1.30 10.17 -15.03
C VAL A 83 -1.16 9.79 -13.55
N ALA A 84 -2.23 9.35 -12.90
CA ALA A 84 -2.19 8.97 -11.49
C ALA A 84 -1.22 7.80 -11.27
N SER A 85 -1.29 6.75 -12.10
CA SER A 85 -0.38 5.61 -12.00
C SER A 85 1.09 6.00 -12.20
N ALA A 86 1.37 6.93 -13.12
CA ALA A 86 2.72 7.42 -13.38
C ALA A 86 3.26 8.26 -12.21
N VAL A 87 2.44 9.11 -11.62
CA VAL A 87 2.83 9.91 -10.45
C VAL A 87 3.15 9.03 -9.25
N PHE A 88 2.33 8.02 -8.95
CA PHE A 88 2.66 7.09 -7.86
C PHE A 88 3.96 6.35 -8.13
N MET A 89 4.12 5.79 -9.33
CA MET A 89 5.37 5.11 -9.69
C MET A 89 6.60 6.00 -9.54
N LEU A 90 6.50 7.29 -9.90
CA LEU A 90 7.60 8.24 -9.74
C LEU A 90 7.90 8.52 -8.26
N LEU A 91 6.89 8.87 -7.46
CA LEU A 91 7.06 9.27 -6.07
C LEU A 91 7.51 8.11 -5.18
N THR A 92 6.96 6.91 -5.36
CA THR A 92 7.32 5.74 -4.53
C THR A 92 8.67 5.11 -4.92
N ASN A 93 9.26 5.53 -6.04
CA ASN A 93 10.60 5.13 -6.48
C ASN A 93 11.61 6.27 -6.36
N ASP A 94 11.28 7.36 -5.67
CA ASP A 94 12.26 8.34 -5.25
C ASP A 94 13.31 7.69 -4.33
N GLU A 95 14.60 7.94 -4.59
CA GLU A 95 15.68 7.24 -3.90
C GLU A 95 15.72 7.56 -2.39
N GLN A 96 15.34 8.77 -1.98
CA GLN A 96 15.27 9.12 -0.56
C GLN A 96 14.15 8.33 0.13
N PHE A 97 13.00 8.16 -0.54
CA PHE A 97 11.93 7.34 -0.02
C PHE A 97 12.32 5.85 0.05
N LEU A 98 12.97 5.32 -0.99
CA LEU A 98 13.47 3.94 -0.96
C LEU A 98 14.47 3.72 0.19
N GLU A 99 15.38 4.66 0.42
CA GLU A 99 16.31 4.58 1.55
C GLU A 99 15.60 4.63 2.91
N PHE A 100 14.62 5.52 3.08
CA PHE A 100 13.79 5.55 4.28
C PHE A 100 13.13 4.19 4.54
N VAL A 101 12.57 3.57 3.50
CA VAL A 101 11.93 2.25 3.60
C VAL A 101 12.96 1.17 3.95
N ARG A 102 14.17 1.21 3.38
CA ARG A 102 15.28 0.30 3.76
C ARG A 102 15.67 0.47 5.23
N CYS A 103 15.71 1.69 5.75
CA CYS A 103 15.98 1.94 7.17
C CYS A 103 14.89 1.36 8.08
N VAL A 104 13.62 1.66 7.78
CA VAL A 104 12.46 1.22 8.57
C VAL A 104 12.28 -0.30 8.56
N THR A 105 12.46 -0.93 7.39
CA THR A 105 12.23 -2.38 7.23
C THR A 105 13.47 -3.22 7.54
N GLY A 106 14.67 -2.64 7.39
CA GLY A 106 15.92 -3.37 7.41
C GLY A 106 16.24 -4.19 6.17
N LEU A 107 15.38 -4.14 5.15
CA LEU A 107 15.50 -4.92 3.93
C LEU A 107 16.39 -4.19 2.94
N ARG A 108 17.70 -4.45 3.00
CA ARG A 108 18.72 -3.75 2.18
C ARG A 108 18.57 -3.99 0.68
N ASP A 109 17.93 -5.08 0.29
CA ASP A 109 17.78 -5.46 -1.11
C ASP A 109 16.66 -4.71 -1.84
N ILE A 110 15.88 -3.85 -1.18
CA ILE A 110 14.86 -3.04 -1.85
C ILE A 110 15.50 -2.14 -2.92
N ARG A 111 15.08 -2.33 -4.18
CA ARG A 111 15.53 -1.57 -5.36
C ARG A 111 14.43 -0.79 -6.05
N SER A 112 13.18 -1.15 -5.85
CA SER A 112 12.05 -0.45 -6.45
C SER A 112 10.75 -0.69 -5.70
N PHE A 113 9.75 0.11 -6.02
CA PHE A 113 8.35 -0.14 -5.72
C PHE A 113 7.57 -0.36 -7.03
N ARG A 114 6.65 -1.33 -7.02
CA ARG A 114 5.66 -1.50 -8.07
C ARG A 114 4.29 -1.69 -7.45
N GLY A 115 3.35 -0.81 -7.82
CA GLY A 115 2.00 -0.87 -7.33
C GLY A 115 0.96 -0.51 -8.38
N VAL A 116 -0.30 -0.69 -7.99
CA VAL A 116 -1.47 -0.38 -8.77
C VAL A 116 -2.47 0.38 -7.91
N VAL A 117 -3.25 1.25 -8.54
CA VAL A 117 -4.42 1.83 -7.90
C VAL A 117 -5.61 0.92 -8.16
N HIS A 118 -6.33 0.55 -7.11
CA HIS A 118 -7.54 -0.25 -7.22
C HIS A 118 -8.66 0.31 -6.34
N ARG A 119 -9.91 0.00 -6.72
CA ARG A 119 -11.13 0.44 -6.05
C ARG A 119 -11.95 -0.78 -5.63
N ARG A 120 -12.29 -0.83 -4.34
CA ARG A 120 -13.18 -1.85 -3.77
C ARG A 120 -14.53 -1.22 -3.47
N VAL A 121 -15.58 -1.77 -4.08
CA VAL A 121 -16.95 -1.29 -3.92
C VAL A 121 -17.68 -2.27 -2.98
N PRO A 122 -18.38 -1.77 -1.94
CA PRO A 122 -19.16 -2.63 -1.05
C PRO A 122 -20.12 -3.54 -1.84
N ASN A 123 -20.17 -4.83 -1.48
CA ASN A 123 -21.04 -5.85 -2.08
C ASN A 123 -20.81 -6.12 -3.58
N ALA A 124 -19.68 -5.71 -4.16
CA ALA A 124 -19.36 -5.96 -5.58
C ALA A 124 -18.54 -7.24 -5.81
N GLY A 125 -18.31 -8.06 -4.78
CA GLY A 125 -17.46 -9.26 -4.87
C GLY A 125 -15.96 -8.97 -4.97
N HIS A 126 -15.53 -7.77 -4.57
CA HIS A 126 -14.11 -7.36 -4.52
C HIS A 126 -13.45 -7.90 -3.24
N ASP A 127 -13.50 -9.21 -3.07
CA ASP A 127 -12.96 -9.91 -1.90
C ASP A 127 -11.45 -10.09 -2.00
N ASP A 128 -10.82 -10.20 -0.83
CA ASP A 128 -9.38 -10.42 -0.71
C ASP A 128 -9.14 -11.57 0.26
N ALA A 129 -8.73 -12.69 -0.31
CA ALA A 129 -8.50 -13.91 0.43
C ALA A 129 -7.18 -13.82 1.21
N TRP A 130 -7.01 -14.67 2.22
CA TRP A 130 -5.74 -14.77 2.93
C TRP A 130 -4.61 -15.22 1.99
N HIS A 131 -3.56 -14.42 1.86
CA HIS A 131 -2.39 -14.69 1.00
C HIS A 131 -1.11 -14.11 1.62
N ASN A 132 0.07 -14.43 1.06
CA ASN A 132 1.37 -14.02 1.63
C ASN A 132 2.26 -13.19 0.68
N ASP A 133 1.89 -13.03 -0.59
CA ASP A 133 2.65 -12.26 -1.59
C ASP A 133 4.13 -12.65 -1.78
N LEU A 134 4.55 -13.85 -1.37
CA LEU A 134 5.94 -14.31 -1.48
C LEU A 134 6.27 -14.84 -2.87
N VAL A 135 6.15 -13.98 -3.87
CA VAL A 135 6.44 -14.26 -5.27
C VAL A 135 7.20 -13.10 -5.90
N ASP A 136 7.85 -13.32 -7.05
CA ASP A 136 8.42 -12.26 -7.90
C ASP A 136 9.37 -11.26 -7.21
N GLY A 137 10.12 -11.71 -6.18
CA GLY A 137 11.07 -10.86 -5.45
C GLY A 137 10.41 -9.74 -4.65
N ARG A 138 9.14 -9.90 -4.26
CA ARG A 138 8.42 -8.97 -3.36
C ARG A 138 8.98 -9.11 -1.94
N LEU A 139 9.25 -7.98 -1.28
CA LEU A 139 9.94 -7.92 0.01
C LEU A 139 9.05 -7.35 1.13
N ALA A 140 8.28 -6.31 0.83
CA ALA A 140 7.35 -5.65 1.75
C ALA A 140 6.22 -4.99 0.96
N VAL A 141 5.11 -4.70 1.61
CA VAL A 141 3.93 -4.09 0.99
C VAL A 141 3.76 -2.65 1.48
N LEU A 142 3.39 -1.76 0.57
CA LEU A 142 2.87 -0.43 0.89
C LEU A 142 1.42 -0.34 0.41
N SER A 143 0.53 0.19 1.26
CA SER A 143 -0.83 0.55 0.86
C SER A 143 -1.15 1.97 1.33
N ILE A 144 -1.42 2.86 0.38
CA ILE A 144 -1.74 4.27 0.59
C ILE A 144 -3.23 4.48 0.36
N ASN A 145 -3.92 5.09 1.33
CA ASN A 145 -5.34 5.41 1.19
C ASN A 145 -5.54 6.65 0.31
N LEU A 146 -6.33 6.51 -0.75
CA LEU A 146 -6.66 7.58 -1.69
C LEU A 146 -8.15 7.94 -1.68
N SER A 147 -8.98 7.30 -0.86
CA SER A 147 -10.40 7.61 -0.79
C SER A 147 -10.61 9.10 -0.47
N SER A 148 -11.51 9.75 -1.20
CA SER A 148 -11.92 11.15 -0.96
C SER A 148 -13.02 11.27 0.10
N GLU A 149 -13.72 10.17 0.36
CA GLU A 149 -14.83 10.09 1.32
C GLU A 149 -14.52 9.07 2.43
N PRO A 150 -14.98 9.31 3.67
CA PRO A 150 -14.91 8.33 4.75
C PRO A 150 -15.61 7.02 4.37
N TYR A 151 -15.02 5.89 4.77
CA TYR A 151 -15.56 4.55 4.55
C TYR A 151 -15.33 3.67 5.78
N ASP A 152 -16.16 2.63 5.90
CA ASP A 152 -16.05 1.58 6.92
C ASP A 152 -15.59 0.26 6.29
N GLY A 153 -15.13 -0.68 7.11
CA GLY A 153 -14.50 -1.92 6.64
C GLY A 153 -13.13 -1.66 6.02
N GLY A 154 -12.70 -2.49 5.06
CA GLY A 154 -11.40 -2.29 4.42
C GLY A 154 -10.21 -2.43 5.38
N VAL A 155 -10.35 -3.23 6.42
CA VAL A 155 -9.38 -3.39 7.51
C VAL A 155 -8.29 -4.36 7.05
N LEU A 156 -7.03 -3.91 7.06
CA LEU A 156 -5.89 -4.82 6.90
C LEU A 156 -5.83 -5.73 8.11
N GLN A 157 -5.78 -7.03 7.88
CA GLN A 157 -5.52 -8.04 8.91
C GLN A 157 -4.29 -8.84 8.51
N ILE A 158 -3.36 -9.02 9.45
CA ILE A 158 -2.20 -9.92 9.31
C ILE A 158 -2.36 -11.02 10.35
N ARG A 159 -2.11 -12.27 9.97
CA ARG A 159 -2.16 -13.44 10.85
C ARG A 159 -0.90 -14.29 10.74
N GLU A 160 -0.59 -14.99 11.83
CA GLU A 160 0.46 -16.01 11.86
C GLU A 160 -0.04 -17.36 11.35
N LEU A 161 0.83 -18.10 10.68
CA LEU A 161 0.69 -19.52 10.39
C LEU A 161 1.51 -20.36 11.39
N PRO A 162 1.02 -21.55 11.82
CA PRO A 162 -0.25 -22.18 11.46
C PRO A 162 -1.42 -21.80 12.39
N SER A 163 -1.17 -20.98 13.43
CA SER A 163 -2.15 -20.69 14.49
C SER A 163 -3.41 -20.00 13.98
N GLY A 164 -3.32 -19.26 12.86
CA GLY A 164 -4.39 -18.43 12.34
C GLY A 164 -4.68 -17.19 13.18
N ARG A 165 -3.87 -16.94 14.23
CA ARG A 165 -4.04 -15.80 15.13
C ARG A 165 -3.76 -14.51 14.39
N ILE A 166 -4.71 -13.58 14.43
CA ILE A 166 -4.51 -12.21 13.93
C ILE A 166 -3.51 -11.50 14.86
N VAL A 167 -2.43 -10.99 14.27
CA VAL A 167 -1.32 -10.33 14.98
C VAL A 167 -1.29 -8.83 14.76
N TYR A 168 -1.97 -8.36 13.71
CA TYR A 168 -2.09 -6.95 13.41
C TYR A 168 -3.42 -6.67 12.72
N GLU A 169 -4.08 -5.59 13.11
CA GLU A 169 -5.26 -5.05 12.45
C GLU A 169 -5.15 -3.54 12.33
N PHE A 170 -5.46 -3.00 11.14
CA PHE A 170 -5.45 -1.56 10.93
C PHE A 170 -6.49 -1.12 9.92
N ALA A 171 -7.35 -0.19 10.33
CA ALA A 171 -8.30 0.50 9.47
C ALA A 171 -7.67 1.79 8.94
N ASN A 172 -7.10 1.75 7.73
CA ASN A 172 -6.46 2.92 7.11
C ASN A 172 -7.50 3.88 6.51
N THR A 173 -8.27 4.57 7.35
CA THR A 173 -9.42 5.39 6.91
C THR A 173 -9.08 6.83 6.57
N ARG A 174 -7.88 7.31 6.93
CA ARG A 174 -7.43 8.68 6.68
C ARG A 174 -6.83 8.81 5.28
N PRO A 175 -7.30 9.75 4.43
CA PRO A 175 -6.73 9.96 3.10
C PRO A 175 -5.26 10.42 3.19
N GLY A 176 -4.39 9.86 2.36
CA GLY A 176 -2.96 10.15 2.35
C GLY A 176 -2.11 9.36 3.36
N ASP A 177 -2.74 8.72 4.35
CA ASP A 177 -2.05 7.80 5.25
C ASP A 177 -1.71 6.49 4.52
N ALA A 178 -0.59 5.89 4.91
CA ALA A 178 -0.17 4.59 4.39
C ALA A 178 0.13 3.59 5.51
N VAL A 179 0.05 2.31 5.16
CA VAL A 179 0.59 1.22 5.97
C VAL A 179 1.68 0.50 5.18
N LEU A 180 2.82 0.31 5.83
CA LEU A 180 3.96 -0.48 5.36
C LEU A 180 4.03 -1.75 6.20
N PHE A 181 3.96 -2.92 5.58
CA PHE A 181 3.97 -4.18 6.31
C PHE A 181 4.85 -5.25 5.68
N ALA A 182 5.30 -6.17 6.53
CA ALA A 182 6.23 -7.23 6.20
C ALA A 182 5.55 -8.38 5.47
N LEU A 183 6.31 -9.01 4.58
CA LEU A 183 6.01 -10.33 4.04
C LEU A 183 6.88 -11.38 4.75
N GLY A 184 6.40 -12.61 4.85
CA GLY A 184 7.18 -13.70 5.42
C GLY A 184 6.44 -15.04 5.37
N ASP A 185 7.18 -16.15 5.34
CA ASP A 185 6.62 -17.51 5.17
C ASP A 185 5.60 -17.88 6.26
N GLY A 186 5.76 -17.32 7.45
CA GLY A 186 4.85 -17.51 8.59
C GLY A 186 3.68 -16.54 8.65
N LEU A 187 3.50 -15.66 7.67
CA LEU A 187 2.49 -14.61 7.68
C LEU A 187 1.53 -14.75 6.51
N GLN A 188 0.26 -14.46 6.77
CA GLN A 188 -0.72 -14.15 5.73
C GLN A 188 -1.41 -12.84 6.06
N HIS A 189 -1.91 -12.18 5.04
CA HIS A 189 -2.72 -10.99 5.19
C HIS A 189 -3.94 -11.04 4.28
N ARG A 190 -4.88 -10.16 4.59
CA ARG A 190 -6.03 -9.81 3.75
C ARG A 190 -6.50 -8.42 4.11
N VAL A 191 -7.35 -7.85 3.27
CA VAL A 191 -8.14 -6.67 3.61
C VAL A 191 -9.62 -7.04 3.63
N THR A 192 -10.32 -6.75 4.73
CA THR A 192 -11.77 -7.02 4.83
C THR A 192 -12.55 -6.25 3.76
N PRO A 193 -13.72 -6.72 3.33
CA PRO A 193 -14.55 -5.96 2.40
C PRO A 193 -14.88 -4.57 2.95
N PRO A 194 -14.97 -3.53 2.10
CA PRO A 194 -15.53 -2.25 2.51
C PRO A 194 -17.03 -2.40 2.77
N GLU A 195 -17.53 -1.64 3.75
CA GLU A 195 -18.93 -1.68 4.20
C GLU A 195 -19.69 -0.42 3.76
N GLY A 196 -21.03 -0.48 3.83
CA GLY A 196 -21.87 0.66 3.52
C GLY A 196 -21.99 0.95 2.01
N ARG A 197 -21.78 2.21 1.63
CA ARG A 197 -22.03 2.71 0.25
C ARG A 197 -20.81 3.36 -0.41
N VAL A 198 -19.78 3.68 0.36
CA VAL A 198 -18.61 4.42 -0.13
C VAL A 198 -17.55 3.42 -0.57
N ALA A 199 -16.97 3.66 -1.76
CA ALA A 199 -15.91 2.82 -2.28
C ALA A 199 -14.56 3.15 -1.61
N ARG A 200 -13.76 2.12 -1.37
CA ARG A 200 -12.37 2.25 -0.90
C ARG A 200 -11.43 2.32 -2.09
N THR A 201 -10.65 3.39 -2.21
CA THR A 201 -9.63 3.54 -3.27
C THR A 201 -8.25 3.60 -2.67
N VAL A 202 -7.32 2.78 -3.14
CA VAL A 202 -5.94 2.74 -2.64
C VAL A 202 -4.92 2.58 -3.74
N CYS A 203 -3.72 3.13 -3.53
CA CYS A 203 -2.52 2.67 -4.23
C CYS A 203 -1.87 1.59 -3.37
N ALA A 204 -1.73 0.37 -3.89
CA ALA A 204 -1.07 -0.71 -3.17
C ALA A 204 -0.08 -1.45 -4.05
N GLY A 205 0.98 -1.98 -3.46
CA GLY A 205 2.00 -2.70 -4.19
C GLY A 205 3.15 -3.12 -3.31
N TRP A 206 4.23 -3.53 -3.98
CA TRP A 206 5.36 -4.19 -3.33
C TRP A 206 6.66 -3.44 -3.56
N PHE A 207 7.45 -3.35 -2.50
CA PHE A 207 8.89 -3.15 -2.63
C PHE A 207 9.54 -4.44 -3.12
N ARG A 208 10.50 -4.34 -4.04
CA ARG A 208 11.08 -5.49 -4.74
C ARG A 208 12.60 -5.43 -4.78
N ASP A 209 13.22 -6.60 -4.89
CA ASP A 209 14.67 -6.78 -5.04
C ASP A 209 15.23 -6.45 -6.44
N GLN A 210 14.32 -6.22 -7.39
CA GLN A 210 14.61 -5.87 -8.78
C GLN A 210 14.44 -4.37 -9.01
N ALA A 211 15.27 -3.79 -9.89
CA ALA A 211 15.06 -2.43 -10.36
C ALA A 211 13.79 -2.31 -11.21
N VAL A 212 13.20 -1.11 -11.28
CA VAL A 212 12.09 -0.84 -12.20
C VAL A 212 12.57 -1.08 -13.63
N ARG A 213 12.00 -2.08 -14.31
CA ARG A 213 12.16 -2.21 -15.76
C ARG A 213 11.14 -1.29 -16.42
N PRO A 214 11.54 -0.41 -17.35
CA PRO A 214 10.56 0.33 -18.15
C PRO A 214 9.74 -0.68 -18.95
N SER A 215 8.47 -0.84 -18.59
CA SER A 215 7.53 -1.64 -19.36
C SER A 215 7.17 -0.85 -20.62
N VAL A 216 7.93 -1.08 -21.69
CA VAL A 216 7.53 -0.67 -23.04
C VAL A 216 6.44 -1.64 -23.49
N GLY A 217 5.17 -1.25 -23.31
CA GLY A 217 4.07 -1.73 -24.13
C GLY A 217 3.67 -3.21 -24.07
N LEU A 218 3.92 -3.93 -22.96
CA LEU A 218 3.31 -5.24 -22.74
C LEU A 218 2.56 -5.23 -21.41
N ALA A 219 1.29 -5.59 -21.47
CA ALA A 219 0.46 -5.86 -20.31
C ALA A 219 1.13 -6.97 -19.49
N ASP A 220 1.89 -6.59 -18.47
CA ASP A 220 2.29 -7.54 -17.44
C ASP A 220 1.01 -8.00 -16.76
N SER A 221 0.69 -9.27 -16.98
CA SER A 221 -0.26 -10.07 -16.22
C SER A 221 0.23 -10.14 -14.78
N GLY A 222 0.00 -9.08 -14.02
CA GLY A 222 0.17 -9.10 -12.58
C GLY A 222 -0.93 -9.97 -11.99
N TYR A 223 -0.52 -11.12 -11.46
CA TYR A 223 -1.26 -11.90 -10.47
C TYR A 223 -1.39 -11.10 -9.18
#